data_AF-A0A3A0G8P0-F1
#
_entry.id   AF-A0A3A0G8P0-F1
#
_cell.length_a   1.000
_cell.length_b   1.000
_cell.length_c   1.000
_cell.angle_alpha   90.00
_cell.angle_beta   90.00
_cell.angle_gamma   90.00
#
_symmetry.space_group_name_H-M   'P 1'
#
loop_
_entity.id
_entity.type
_entity.pdbx_description
1 polymer ?
#
loop_
_entity_poly.entity_id
_entity_poly.type
_entity_poly.pdbx_seq_one_letter_code
_entity_poly.pdbx_strand_id
1 'polypeptide(L)'
;MKNITVSVDDHLYQQARVRAAQRNSSVSALVREFLAALVEEDTGFERLQREQNDLIARIRAGHPGFSAADRLTRDDVHDRHALR
;
A
#
# COMPACT_ATOMS: atom_id res chain seq x y z
N MET A 1 -1.23 23.00 18.03
CA MET A 1 -1.44 21.59 18.43
C MET A 1 -2.91 21.42 18.75
N LYS A 2 -3.60 20.41 18.17
CA LYS A 2 -4.98 20.08 18.55
C LYS A 2 -4.93 18.88 19.49
N ASN A 3 -5.72 18.90 20.56
CA ASN A 3 -5.82 17.81 21.52
C ASN A 3 -7.04 16.95 21.19
N ILE A 4 -6.90 15.63 21.30
CA ILE A 4 -7.97 14.66 21.07
C ILE A 4 -8.15 13.87 22.37
N THR A 5 -9.38 13.80 22.86
CA THR A 5 -9.74 12.93 23.99
C THR A 5 -10.36 11.66 23.44
N VAL A 6 -9.82 10.51 23.84
CA VAL A 6 -10.30 9.19 23.42
C VAL A 6 -10.55 8.34 24.65
N SER A 7 -11.73 7.75 24.75
CA SER A 7 -12.04 6.74 25.77
C SER A 7 -11.54 5.39 25.30
N VAL A 8 -10.77 4.70 26.13
CA VAL A 8 -10.22 3.37 25.88
C VAL A 8 -10.47 2.49 27.09
N ASP A 9 -10.63 1.19 26.88
CA ASP A 9 -10.78 0.23 27.98
C ASP A 9 -9.52 0.19 28.84
N ASP A 10 -9.67 0.04 30.15
CA ASP A 10 -8.56 0.03 31.11
C ASP A 10 -7.49 -1.02 30.78
N HIS A 11 -7.94 -2.20 30.34
CA HIS A 11 -7.04 -3.27 29.94
C HIS A 11 -6.21 -2.89 28.70
N LEU A 12 -6.83 -2.25 27.71
CA LEU A 12 -6.15 -1.77 26.52
C LEU A 12 -5.14 -0.66 26.87
N TYR A 13 -5.54 0.28 27.72
CA TYR A 13 -4.65 1.34 28.20
C TYR A 13 -3.42 0.77 28.91
N GLN A 14 -3.60 -0.23 29.77
CA GLN A 14 -2.51 -0.89 30.48
C GLN A 14 -1.54 -1.58 29.52
N GLN A 15 -2.05 -2.32 28.54
CA GLN A 15 -1.22 -2.97 27.53
C GLN A 15 -0.47 -1.96 26.65
N ALA A 16 -1.14 -0.89 26.22
CA ALA A 16 -0.53 0.18 25.44
C ALA A 16 0.60 0.86 26.22
N ARG A 17 0.42 1.09 27.52
CA ARG A 17 1.44 1.69 28.39
C ARG A 17 2.68 0.80 28.53
N VAL A 18 2.50 -0.52 28.71
CA VAL A 18 3.62 -1.47 28.74
C VAL A 18 4.38 -1.47 27.42
N ARG A 19 3.66 -1.50 26.28
CA ARG A 19 4.28 -1.46 24.94
C ARG A 19 5.01 -0.14 24.67
N ALA A 20 4.46 0.97 25.12
CA ALA A 20 5.09 2.28 25.00
C ALA A 20 6.40 2.34 25.79
N ALA A 21 6.39 1.86 27.04
CA ALA A 21 7.58 1.80 27.89
C ALA A 21 8.69 0.91 27.27
N GLN A 22 8.33 -0.26 26.73
CA GLN A 22 9.28 -1.14 26.03
C GLN A 22 9.96 -0.46 24.84
N ARG A 23 9.29 0.51 24.21
CA ARG A 23 9.79 1.29 23.07
C ARG A 23 10.43 2.62 23.47
N ASN A 24 10.62 2.88 24.77
CA ASN A 24 11.05 4.19 25.31
C ASN A 24 10.19 5.35 24.78
N SER A 25 8.87 5.12 24.67
CA SER A 25 7.90 6.05 24.08
C SER A 25 6.69 6.24 25.02
N SER A 26 5.74 7.07 24.60
CA SER A 26 4.48 7.31 25.33
C SER A 26 3.28 6.81 24.53
N VAL A 27 2.16 6.57 25.22
CA VAL A 27 0.90 6.17 24.56
C VAL A 27 0.46 7.24 23.55
N SER A 28 0.59 8.53 23.90
CA SER A 28 0.26 9.63 22.99
C SER A 28 1.17 9.68 21.76
N ALA A 29 2.45 9.32 21.90
CA ALA A 29 3.37 9.22 20.77
C ALA A 29 3.00 8.04 19.85
N LEU A 30 2.64 6.88 20.40
CA LEU A 30 2.14 5.74 19.61
C LEU A 30 0.87 6.09 18.84
N VAL A 31 -0.08 6.80 19.47
CA VAL A 31 -1.31 7.24 18.80
C VAL A 31 -0.99 8.22 17.68
N ARG A 32 -0.06 9.16 17.89
CA ARG A 32 0.39 10.09 16.85
C ARG A 32 1.03 9.36 15.67
N GLU A 33 1.92 8.40 15.92
CA GLU A 33 2.55 7.58 14.88
C GLU A 33 1.53 6.77 14.10
N PHE A 34 0.57 6.15 14.79
CA PHE A 34 -0.51 5.39 14.15
C PHE A 34 -1.37 6.28 13.24
N LEU A 35 -1.77 7.47 13.70
CA LEU A 35 -2.54 8.41 12.89
C LEU A 35 -1.76 8.93 11.68
N ALA A 36 -0.45 9.13 11.83
CA ALA A 36 0.40 9.53 10.71
C ALA A 36 0.50 8.40 9.66
N ALA A 37 0.74 7.17 10.11
CA ALA A 37 0.82 6.00 9.24
C ALA A 37 -0.51 5.75 8.49
N LEU A 38 -1.65 5.93 9.17
CA LEU A 38 -2.97 5.76 8.56
C LEU A 38 -3.18 6.73 7.37
N VAL A 39 -2.80 8.00 7.54
CA VAL A 39 -2.90 8.99 6.46
C VAL A 39 -1.88 8.73 5.35
N GLU A 40 -0.68 8.28 5.69
CA GLU A 40 0.34 7.90 4.70
C GLU A 40 -0.08 6.68 3.88
N GLU A 41 -0.77 5.70 4.47
CA GLU A 41 -1.27 4.53 3.77
C GLU A 41 -2.37 4.91 2.77
N ASP A 42 -3.34 5.72 3.18
CA ASP A 42 -4.39 6.23 2.29
C ASP A 42 -3.80 7.04 1.12
N THR A 43 -2.87 7.95 1.41
CA THR A 43 -2.23 8.78 0.36
C THR A 43 -1.28 7.98 -0.53
N GLY A 44 -0.58 7.01 0.03
CA GLY A 44 0.33 6.10 -0.67
C GLY A 44 -0.42 5.20 -1.63
N PHE A 45 -1.53 4.60 -1.18
CA PHE A 45 -2.37 3.76 -2.01
C PHE A 45 -2.96 4.54 -3.18
N GLU A 46 -3.55 5.71 -2.93
CA GLU A 46 -4.09 6.56 -3.98
C GLU A 46 -3.02 7.01 -4.98
N ARG A 47 -1.81 7.37 -4.49
CA ARG A 47 -0.69 7.75 -5.34
C ARG A 47 -0.24 6.59 -6.22
N LEU A 48 -0.07 5.40 -5.66
CA LEU A 48 0.31 4.19 -6.41
C LEU A 48 -0.75 3.83 -7.45
N GLN A 49 -2.03 3.99 -7.12
CA GLN A 49 -3.12 3.74 -8.06
C GLN A 49 -3.10 4.75 -9.23
N ARG A 50 -2.82 6.03 -8.97
CA ARG A 50 -2.60 7.03 -10.04
C ARG A 50 -1.40 6.65 -10.92
N GLU A 51 -0.26 6.35 -10.33
CA GLU A 51 0.96 5.95 -11.06
C GLU A 51 0.73 4.70 -11.93
N GLN A 52 -0.01 3.71 -11.41
CA GLN A 52 -0.42 2.52 -12.17
C GLN A 52 -1.29 2.88 -13.37
N ASN A 53 -2.33 3.70 -13.18
CA ASN A 53 -3.23 4.10 -14.25
C ASN A 53 -2.49 4.87 -15.35
N ASP A 54 -1.58 5.77 -14.97
CA ASP A 54 -0.74 6.54 -15.91
C ASP A 54 0.22 5.63 -16.69
N LEU A 55 0.80 4.62 -16.03
CA LEU A 55 1.63 3.62 -16.70
C LEU A 55 0.82 2.81 -17.72
N ILE A 56 -0.35 2.30 -17.34
CA ILE A 56 -1.24 1.53 -18.22
C ILE A 56 -1.68 2.40 -19.42
N ALA A 57 -2.04 3.66 -19.18
CA ALA A 57 -2.43 4.58 -20.24
C ALA A 57 -1.29 4.82 -21.25
N ARG A 58 -0.05 5.01 -20.76
CA ARG A 58 1.14 5.15 -21.62
C ARG A 58 1.40 3.91 -22.47
N ILE A 59 1.28 2.72 -21.87
CA ILE A 59 1.47 1.45 -22.59
C ILE A 59 0.43 1.30 -23.70
N ARG A 60 -0.86 1.55 -23.39
CA ARG A 60 -1.94 1.46 -24.38
C ARG A 60 -1.79 2.47 -25.51
N ALA A 61 -1.34 3.69 -25.20
CA ALA A 61 -1.09 4.72 -26.21
C ALA A 61 0.11 4.38 -27.11
N GLY A 62 1.20 3.84 -26.55
CA GLY A 62 2.39 3.44 -27.30
C GLY A 62 2.25 2.12 -28.06
N HIS A 63 1.39 1.23 -27.58
CA HIS A 63 1.15 -0.10 -28.17
C HIS A 63 -0.36 -0.42 -28.17
N PRO A 64 -1.11 0.04 -29.19
CA PRO A 64 -2.57 -0.09 -29.26
C PRO A 64 -3.10 -1.54 -29.29
N GLY A 65 -2.22 -2.51 -29.55
CA GLY A 65 -2.54 -3.95 -29.53
C GLY A 65 -1.88 -4.72 -28.39
N PHE A 66 -1.21 -4.06 -27.44
CA PHE A 66 -0.61 -4.76 -26.30
C PHE A 66 -1.68 -5.12 -25.27
N SER A 67 -1.95 -6.41 -25.14
CA SER A 67 -2.73 -6.97 -24.05
C SER A 67 -1.89 -8.00 -23.29
N ALA A 68 -1.82 -7.87 -21.97
CA ALA A 68 -1.17 -8.88 -21.13
C ALA A 68 -1.88 -10.24 -21.19
N ALA A 69 -3.16 -10.27 -21.61
CA ALA A 69 -3.89 -11.50 -21.84
C ALA A 69 -3.39 -12.27 -23.07
N ASP A 70 -2.73 -11.59 -24.01
CA ASP A 70 -2.15 -12.19 -25.21
C ASP A 70 -0.76 -12.80 -24.93
N ARG A 71 -0.38 -12.94 -23.65
CA ARG A 71 0.89 -13.57 -23.28
C ARG A 71 0.90 -15.02 -23.77
N LEU A 72 1.96 -15.38 -24.48
CA LEU A 72 2.22 -16.76 -24.87
C LEU A 72 2.40 -17.62 -23.61
N THR A 73 1.83 -18.83 -23.64
CA THR A 73 2.12 -19.81 -22.60
C THR A 73 3.57 -20.30 -22.73
N ARG A 74 4.09 -20.95 -21.69
CA ARG A 74 5.45 -21.52 -21.73
C ARG A 74 5.63 -22.45 -22.93
N ASP A 75 4.63 -23.24 -23.24
CA ASP A 75 4.69 -24.22 -24.32
C ASP A 75 4.65 -23.51 -25.68
N ASP A 76 3.83 -22.46 -25.84
CA ASP A 76 3.78 -21.64 -27.07
C ASP A 76 5.12 -20.95 -27.37
N VAL A 77 5.89 -20.57 -26.34
CA VAL A 77 7.22 -19.95 -26.49
C VAL A 77 8.25 -20.93 -27.04
N HIS A 78 8.11 -22.22 -26.74
CA HIS A 78 9.03 -23.26 -27.20
C HIS A 78 8.65 -23.84 -28.56
N ASP A 79 7.47 -23.48 -29.08
CA ASP A 79 7.03 -23.97 -30.38
C ASP A 79 7.72 -23.18 -31.50
N ARG A 80 8.53 -23.89 -32.30
CA ARG A 80 9.42 -23.30 -33.32
C ARG A 80 8.67 -22.65 -34.50
N HIS A 81 7.34 -22.79 -34.53
CA HIS A 81 6.45 -22.21 -35.53
C HIS A 81 5.74 -20.91 -35.08
N ALA A 82 5.90 -20.48 -33.82
CA ALA A 82 5.13 -19.35 -33.24
C ALA A 82 5.59 -17.95 -33.69
N LEU A 83 6.65 -17.82 -34.50
CA LEU A 83 7.24 -16.55 -34.93
C LEU A 83 7.12 -16.30 -36.45
N ARG A 84 6.14 -16.89 -37.14
CA ARG A 84 5.94 -16.65 -38.58
C ARG A 84 4.79 -15.70 -38.89
#